data_AF-A0A834XMF2-F1
#
_entry.id   AF-A0A834XMF2-F1
#
_cell.length_a   1.000
_cell.length_b   1.000
_cell.length_c   1.000
_cell.angle_alpha   90.00
_cell.angle_beta   90.00
_cell.angle_gamma   90.00
#
_symmetry.space_group_name_H-M   'P 1'
#
loop_
_entity.id
_entity.type
_entity.pdbx_description
1 polymer ?
#
loop_
_entity_poly.entity_id
_entity_poly.type
_entity_poly.pdbx_seq_one_letter_code
_entity_poly.pdbx_strand_id
1 'polypeptide(L)'
;MKKNSRQPRIIEPIHEEDEDTIITGNKTSQAPVTFIKKLTKVEEYRLRLDKVKTSLLQYDENDPVMDFLANYMQEALTDLFDCFISEISNMKRSIQYDLKTKTDDIKTLRFIPNPIQGPSIQGILATKLPVEILEEFQKFDNSLDVLLTARSDHDQQLCKEKKNSLISYFTRICSSSEDHKKNIQVMVPAVMKRSVQLVYSGAGRSINGTSKLSFNSTQTFNCMTEFLHAKYPGVAMKILSITSDYLSGAKDREEGYKQRKKVTA
;
A
#
# COMPACT_ATOMS: atom_id res chain seq x y z
N MET A 1 9.27 60.99 64.35
CA MET A 1 7.96 60.39 64.01
C MET A 1 7.57 60.79 62.60
N LYS A 2 7.33 59.79 61.73
CA LYS A 2 6.69 59.80 60.40
C LYS A 2 7.07 60.91 59.41
N LYS A 3 7.68 60.51 58.29
CA LYS A 3 7.23 60.87 56.92
C LYS A 3 7.70 59.79 55.94
N ASN A 4 6.74 59.26 55.20
CA ASN A 4 6.80 58.08 54.34
C ASN A 4 7.67 58.29 53.10
N SER A 5 8.58 57.34 52.88
CA SER A 5 9.30 57.07 51.65
C SER A 5 8.45 56.18 50.73
N ARG A 6 8.11 56.67 49.52
CA ARG A 6 7.62 55.87 48.41
C ARG A 6 8.71 55.82 47.34
N GLN A 7 9.21 54.63 47.06
CA GLN A 7 10.13 54.35 45.96
C GLN A 7 9.37 54.31 44.61
N PRO A 8 10.03 54.66 43.49
CA PRO A 8 9.44 54.64 42.14
C PRO A 8 9.42 53.22 41.55
N ARG A 9 8.31 52.87 40.87
CA ARG A 9 8.18 51.65 40.06
C ARG A 9 8.90 51.84 38.73
N ILE A 10 9.91 51.02 38.50
CA ILE A 10 10.46 50.69 37.18
C ILE A 10 9.60 49.53 36.66
N ILE A 11 8.99 49.69 35.48
CA ILE A 11 8.40 48.59 34.72
C ILE A 11 9.07 48.65 33.34
N GLU A 12 9.66 47.52 32.99
CA GLU A 12 10.47 47.23 31.82
C GLU A 12 9.67 47.31 30.50
N PRO A 13 10.36 47.51 29.35
CA PRO A 13 9.73 47.63 28.04
C PRO A 13 9.23 46.28 27.53
N ILE A 14 7.96 46.25 27.10
CA ILE A 14 7.37 45.14 26.36
C ILE A 14 7.87 45.26 24.91
N HIS A 15 8.81 44.37 24.56
CA HIS A 15 9.04 43.96 23.17
C HIS A 15 7.93 42.99 22.80
N GLU A 16 6.97 43.44 22.00
CA GLU A 16 6.08 42.53 21.25
C GLU A 16 6.64 42.40 19.83
N GLU A 17 6.80 41.13 19.47
CA GLU A 17 7.50 40.61 18.32
C GLU A 17 6.75 40.89 17.02
N ASP A 18 7.54 41.04 15.96
CA ASP A 18 7.12 41.19 14.58
C ASP A 18 6.14 40.09 14.15
N GLU A 19 4.98 40.50 13.61
CA GLU A 19 4.08 39.65 12.83
C GLU A 19 4.73 39.31 11.48
N ASP A 20 5.71 38.40 11.49
CA ASP A 20 6.15 37.73 10.27
C ASP A 20 5.14 36.63 9.91
N THR A 21 4.21 37.05 9.06
CA THR A 21 3.30 36.18 8.32
C THR A 21 4.11 35.25 7.42
N ILE A 22 4.54 34.09 7.93
CA ILE A 22 5.13 33.03 7.11
C ILE A 22 4.02 32.35 6.31
N ILE A 23 3.91 32.78 5.06
CA ILE A 23 3.23 32.09 3.97
C ILE A 23 3.82 30.68 3.82
N THR A 24 3.16 29.67 4.37
CA THR A 24 3.35 28.28 3.93
C THR A 24 2.19 27.90 3.01
N GLY A 25 2.46 28.04 1.71
CA GLY A 25 1.53 27.66 0.65
C GLY A 25 1.27 26.16 0.63
N ASN A 26 0.17 25.74 1.26
CA ASN A 26 -0.49 24.49 0.93
C ASN A 26 -1.22 24.64 -0.42
N LYS A 27 -0.51 24.39 -1.52
CA LYS A 27 -1.14 24.10 -2.83
C LYS A 27 -1.54 22.62 -2.88
N THR A 28 -2.50 22.24 -2.06
CA THR A 28 -3.21 20.97 -2.21
C THR A 28 -4.34 21.12 -3.21
N SER A 29 -4.23 20.35 -4.30
CA SER A 29 -5.37 19.78 -5.04
C SER A 29 -6.31 20.76 -5.78
N GLN A 30 -5.85 21.34 -6.89
CA GLN A 30 -6.72 21.93 -7.93
C GLN A 30 -7.11 20.94 -9.05
N ALA A 31 -6.78 19.65 -8.91
CA ALA A 31 -7.02 18.64 -9.95
C ALA A 31 -8.50 18.23 -10.15
N PRO A 32 -9.38 18.13 -9.12
CA PRO A 32 -10.76 17.69 -9.37
C PRO A 32 -11.65 18.80 -9.95
N VAL A 33 -11.42 20.06 -9.58
CA VAL A 33 -12.29 21.19 -9.98
C VAL A 33 -12.06 21.62 -11.44
N THR A 34 -10.82 21.52 -11.94
CA THR A 34 -10.51 21.88 -13.33
C THR A 34 -11.01 20.85 -14.34
N PHE A 35 -11.13 19.57 -13.95
CA PHE A 35 -11.66 18.52 -14.82
C PHE A 35 -13.18 18.61 -14.98
N ILE A 36 -13.91 18.85 -13.88
CA ILE A 36 -15.37 19.09 -13.91
C ILE A 36 -15.69 20.35 -14.73
N LYS A 37 -14.91 21.43 -14.59
CA LYS A 37 -15.04 22.65 -15.41
C LYS A 37 -14.75 22.46 -16.90
N LYS A 38 -13.96 21.44 -17.27
CA LYS A 38 -13.65 21.12 -18.67
C LYS A 38 -14.74 20.24 -19.31
N LEU A 39 -15.35 19.33 -18.54
CA LEU A 39 -16.50 18.54 -18.96
C LEU A 39 -17.74 19.41 -19.23
N THR A 40 -18.03 20.38 -18.36
CA THR A 40 -19.11 21.34 -18.60
C THR A 40 -18.89 22.20 -19.86
N LYS A 41 -17.64 22.50 -20.21
CA LYS A 41 -17.33 23.19 -21.48
C LYS A 41 -17.60 22.33 -22.71
N VAL A 42 -17.35 21.03 -22.64
CA VAL A 42 -17.62 20.11 -23.77
C VAL A 42 -19.13 20.00 -24.02
N GLU A 43 -19.93 19.88 -22.94
CA GLU A 43 -21.39 19.92 -23.05
C GLU A 43 -21.90 21.27 -23.57
N GLU A 44 -21.27 22.38 -23.18
CA GLU A 44 -21.58 23.70 -23.71
C GLU A 44 -21.29 23.82 -25.21
N TYR A 45 -20.19 23.24 -25.70
CA TYR A 45 -19.88 23.21 -27.14
C TYR A 45 -20.87 22.35 -27.93
N ARG A 46 -21.31 21.22 -27.40
CA ARG A 46 -22.40 20.41 -27.99
C ARG A 46 -23.70 21.21 -28.09
N LEU A 47 -24.08 21.90 -27.02
CA LEU A 47 -25.30 22.73 -27.00
C LEU A 47 -25.22 23.90 -27.99
N ARG A 48 -24.03 24.49 -28.20
CA ARG A 48 -23.82 25.54 -29.22
C ARG A 48 -23.94 24.99 -30.64
N LEU A 49 -23.50 23.76 -30.88
CA LEU A 49 -23.63 23.10 -32.18
C LEU A 49 -25.08 22.80 -32.54
N ASP A 50 -25.87 22.31 -31.59
CA ASP A 50 -27.30 22.08 -31.80
C ASP A 50 -28.05 23.39 -32.10
N LYS A 51 -27.64 24.49 -31.47
CA LYS A 51 -28.17 25.83 -31.78
C LYS A 51 -27.82 26.27 -33.20
N VAL A 52 -26.58 26.06 -33.65
CA VAL A 52 -26.17 26.39 -35.03
C VAL A 52 -26.95 25.55 -36.04
N LYS A 53 -27.19 24.27 -35.76
CA LYS A 53 -28.07 23.42 -36.59
C LYS A 53 -29.48 24.00 -36.68
N THR A 54 -30.05 24.35 -35.53
CA THR A 54 -31.40 24.92 -35.45
C THR A 54 -31.48 26.26 -36.20
N SER A 55 -30.43 27.07 -36.18
CA SER A 55 -30.35 28.33 -36.94
C SER A 55 -30.14 28.14 -38.44
N LEU A 56 -29.47 27.07 -38.87
CA LEU A 56 -29.30 26.75 -40.30
C LEU A 56 -30.60 26.21 -40.92
N LEU A 57 -31.36 25.41 -40.16
CA LEU A 57 -32.67 24.88 -40.58
C LEU A 57 -33.78 25.94 -40.65
N GLN A 58 -33.57 27.11 -40.04
CA GLN A 58 -34.52 28.23 -40.09
C GLN A 58 -34.42 29.08 -41.37
N TYR A 59 -33.41 28.87 -42.21
CA TYR A 59 -33.15 29.74 -43.37
C TYR A 59 -33.91 29.36 -44.64
N ASP A 60 -34.36 28.10 -44.77
CA ASP A 60 -35.38 27.68 -45.75
C ASP A 60 -35.91 26.28 -45.35
N GLU A 61 -37.14 26.21 -44.87
CA GLU A 61 -37.73 25.01 -44.24
C GLU A 61 -37.99 23.85 -45.21
N ASN A 62 -37.65 24.01 -46.51
CA ASN A 62 -37.90 23.02 -47.57
C ASN A 62 -36.74 22.85 -48.58
N ASP A 63 -35.52 23.34 -48.31
CA ASP A 63 -34.38 23.06 -49.21
C ASP A 63 -33.71 21.71 -48.84
N PRO A 64 -33.89 20.66 -49.67
CA PRO A 64 -33.33 19.33 -49.40
C PRO A 64 -31.80 19.33 -49.37
N VAL A 65 -31.16 20.30 -50.03
CA VAL A 65 -29.70 20.44 -50.06
C VAL A 65 -29.20 21.00 -48.73
N MET A 66 -29.90 21.96 -48.14
CA MET A 66 -29.53 22.54 -46.84
C MET A 66 -29.76 21.55 -45.70
N ASP A 67 -30.82 20.75 -45.75
CA ASP A 67 -31.05 19.65 -44.81
C ASP A 67 -29.96 18.58 -44.91
N PHE A 68 -29.57 18.20 -46.12
CA PHE A 68 -28.49 17.26 -46.34
C PHE A 68 -27.16 17.79 -45.80
N LEU A 69 -26.81 19.05 -46.12
CA LEU A 69 -25.56 19.67 -45.66
C LEU A 69 -25.53 19.83 -44.13
N ALA A 70 -26.65 20.22 -43.51
CA ALA A 70 -26.74 20.37 -42.06
C ALA A 70 -26.56 19.02 -41.35
N ASN A 71 -27.19 17.96 -41.86
CA ASN A 71 -27.05 16.62 -41.28
C ASN A 71 -25.64 16.03 -41.52
N TYR A 72 -25.08 16.18 -42.73
CA TYR A 72 -23.73 15.73 -43.05
C TYR A 72 -22.67 16.41 -42.17
N MET A 73 -22.76 17.74 -42.00
CA MET A 73 -21.82 18.46 -41.11
C MET A 73 -21.99 18.05 -39.65
N GLN A 74 -23.21 17.78 -39.19
CA GLN A 74 -23.43 17.35 -37.82
C GLN A 74 -22.91 15.94 -37.55
N GLU A 75 -23.09 15.02 -38.50
CA GLU A 75 -22.57 13.66 -38.41
C GLU A 75 -21.03 13.68 -38.40
N ALA A 76 -20.40 14.39 -39.34
CA ALA A 76 -18.94 14.55 -39.39
C ALA A 76 -18.36 15.19 -38.11
N LEU A 77 -19.06 16.17 -37.53
CA LEU A 77 -18.64 16.79 -36.28
C LEU A 77 -18.83 15.85 -35.09
N THR A 78 -19.90 15.06 -35.07
CA THR A 78 -20.15 14.08 -34.01
C THR A 78 -19.08 12.99 -34.02
N ASP A 79 -18.72 12.47 -35.19
CA ASP A 79 -17.65 11.51 -35.37
C ASP A 79 -16.30 12.07 -34.88
N LEU A 80 -16.01 13.34 -35.21
CA LEU A 80 -14.81 14.01 -34.74
C LEU A 80 -14.79 14.14 -33.21
N PHE A 81 -15.91 14.52 -32.59
CA PHE A 81 -16.03 14.61 -31.14
C PHE A 81 -15.86 13.25 -30.45
N ASP A 82 -16.48 12.21 -30.99
CA ASP A 82 -16.38 10.86 -30.44
C ASP A 82 -14.95 10.33 -30.55
N CYS A 83 -14.25 10.63 -31.66
CA CYS A 83 -12.82 10.35 -31.80
C CYS A 83 -12.00 11.04 -30.71
N PHE A 84 -12.18 12.35 -30.49
CA PHE A 84 -11.47 13.09 -29.45
C PHE A 84 -11.75 12.55 -28.03
N ILE A 85 -13.01 12.22 -27.72
CA ILE A 85 -13.38 11.65 -26.41
C ILE A 85 -12.68 10.31 -26.21
N SER A 86 -12.62 9.49 -27.27
CA SER A 86 -11.95 8.18 -27.22
C SER A 86 -10.44 8.32 -26.95
N GLU A 87 -9.75 9.26 -27.62
CA GLU A 87 -8.33 9.52 -27.41
C GLU A 87 -8.04 10.04 -26.00
N ILE A 88 -8.87 10.97 -25.50
CA ILE A 88 -8.75 11.48 -24.13
C ILE A 88 -8.93 10.35 -23.12
N SER A 89 -9.90 9.46 -23.33
CA SER A 89 -10.14 8.30 -22.48
C SER A 89 -8.95 7.34 -22.48
N ASN A 90 -8.38 7.07 -23.66
CA ASN A 90 -7.20 6.23 -23.81
C ASN A 90 -5.97 6.84 -23.12
N MET A 91 -5.76 8.15 -23.30
CA MET A 91 -4.67 8.89 -22.65
C MET A 91 -4.83 8.91 -21.13
N LYS A 92 -6.05 9.13 -20.62
CA LYS A 92 -6.36 9.03 -19.19
C LYS A 92 -6.01 7.66 -18.63
N ARG A 93 -6.40 6.58 -19.32
CA ARG A 93 -6.06 5.21 -18.92
C ARG A 93 -4.55 5.01 -18.89
N SER A 94 -3.83 5.45 -19.93
CA SER A 94 -2.38 5.35 -20.00
C SER A 94 -1.68 6.08 -18.85
N ILE A 95 -2.10 7.31 -18.54
CA ILE A 95 -1.56 8.08 -17.41
C ILE A 95 -1.87 7.40 -16.09
N GLN A 96 -3.09 6.86 -15.91
CA GLN A 96 -3.45 6.12 -14.70
C GLN A 96 -2.60 4.87 -14.52
N TYR A 97 -2.32 4.14 -15.59
CA TYR A 97 -1.40 3.00 -15.54
C TYR A 97 0.01 3.44 -15.17
N ASP A 98 0.58 4.46 -15.83
CA ASP A 98 1.94 4.93 -15.53
C ASP A 98 2.06 5.46 -14.08
N LEU A 99 1.05 6.20 -13.60
CA LEU A 99 1.00 6.65 -12.22
C LEU A 99 0.91 5.49 -11.23
N LYS A 100 0.11 4.46 -11.53
CA LYS A 100 0.01 3.28 -10.67
C LYS A 100 1.35 2.55 -10.62
N THR A 101 1.99 2.33 -11.76
CA THR A 101 3.33 1.72 -11.84
C THR A 101 4.35 2.52 -11.04
N LYS A 102 4.46 3.83 -11.28
CA LYS A 102 5.40 4.69 -10.53
C LYS A 102 5.08 4.76 -9.05
N THR A 103 3.80 4.71 -8.67
CA THR A 103 3.40 4.66 -7.26
C THR A 103 3.83 3.34 -6.63
N ASP A 104 3.67 2.23 -7.34
CA ASP A 104 4.11 0.92 -6.86
C ASP A 104 5.64 0.86 -6.78
N ASP A 105 6.37 1.44 -7.73
CA ASP A 105 7.84 1.61 -7.66
C ASP A 105 8.25 2.48 -6.46
N ILE A 106 7.57 3.62 -6.21
CA ILE A 106 7.84 4.46 -5.04
C ILE A 106 7.53 3.71 -3.74
N LYS A 107 6.47 2.90 -3.68
CA LYS A 107 6.22 2.03 -2.52
C LYS A 107 7.39 1.08 -2.32
N THR A 108 7.94 0.49 -3.39
CA THR A 108 9.14 -0.37 -3.27
C THR A 108 10.35 0.39 -2.72
N LEU A 109 10.55 1.65 -3.12
CA LEU A 109 11.64 2.53 -2.64
C LEU A 109 11.46 3.00 -1.20
N ARG A 110 10.23 3.26 -0.73
CA ARG A 110 9.95 3.63 0.68
C ARG A 110 10.18 2.49 1.68
N PHE A 111 10.50 1.29 1.22
CA PHE A 111 10.97 0.20 2.10
C PHE A 111 12.46 0.29 2.43
N ILE A 112 13.21 1.25 1.89
CA ILE A 112 14.52 1.63 2.43
C ILE A 112 14.25 2.36 3.75
N PRO A 113 14.53 1.75 4.91
CA PRO A 113 14.32 2.46 6.16
C PRO A 113 15.29 3.64 6.22
N ASN A 114 14.80 4.84 6.55
CA ASN A 114 15.65 5.88 7.12
C ASN A 114 16.46 5.22 8.24
N PRO A 115 17.78 5.47 8.35
CA PRO A 115 18.56 4.95 9.46
C PRO A 115 18.12 5.69 10.72
N ILE A 116 17.09 5.17 11.37
CA ILE A 116 16.92 5.37 12.80
C ILE A 116 18.24 4.88 13.41
N GLN A 117 18.90 5.70 14.21
CA GLN A 117 20.21 5.46 14.83
C GLN A 117 20.17 4.33 15.88
N GLY A 118 19.63 3.18 15.52
CA GLY A 118 19.66 1.93 16.26
C GLY A 118 20.18 0.79 15.38
N PRO A 119 20.57 -0.35 15.97
CA PRO A 119 20.98 -1.50 15.19
C PRO A 119 19.87 -1.87 14.19
N SER A 120 20.24 -2.09 12.94
CA SER A 120 19.26 -2.48 11.90
C SER A 120 18.50 -3.72 12.37
N ILE A 121 17.20 -3.81 12.04
CA ILE A 121 16.36 -4.97 12.39
C ILE A 121 17.04 -6.30 11.98
N GLN A 122 17.75 -6.30 10.84
CA GLN A 122 18.53 -7.44 10.37
C GLN A 122 19.78 -7.72 11.23
N GLY A 123 20.41 -6.69 11.76
CA GLY A 123 21.52 -6.81 12.72
C GLY A 123 21.08 -7.43 14.05
N ILE A 124 19.88 -7.10 14.54
CA ILE A 124 19.33 -7.68 15.78
C ILE A 124 18.89 -9.14 15.56
N LEU A 125 18.22 -9.40 14.43
CA LEU A 125 17.77 -10.76 14.05
C LEU A 125 18.93 -11.67 13.62
N ALA A 126 20.12 -11.13 13.38
CA ALA A 126 21.34 -11.83 12.96
C ALA A 126 21.15 -12.76 11.75
N THR A 127 20.14 -12.51 10.91
CA THR A 127 19.72 -13.38 9.81
C THR A 127 19.24 -12.58 8.63
N LYS A 128 19.53 -13.08 7.42
CA LYS A 128 19.06 -12.49 6.16
C LYS A 128 17.66 -13.04 5.87
N LEU A 129 16.65 -12.20 6.01
CA LEU A 129 15.27 -12.49 5.59
C LEU A 129 15.06 -12.08 4.12
N PRO A 130 14.29 -12.85 3.32
CA PRO A 130 13.63 -14.12 3.65
C PRO A 130 14.60 -15.31 3.61
N VAL A 131 14.46 -16.24 4.54
CA VAL A 131 15.34 -17.41 4.70
C VAL A 131 15.07 -18.45 3.60
N GLU A 132 16.14 -18.96 2.99
CA GLU A 132 16.06 -19.92 1.88
C GLU A 132 16.30 -21.37 2.30
N ILE A 133 17.11 -21.59 3.34
CA ILE A 133 17.50 -22.92 3.80
C ILE A 133 16.70 -23.30 5.05
N LEU A 134 16.17 -24.52 5.09
CA LEU A 134 15.35 -25.02 6.19
C LEU A 134 16.08 -24.98 7.54
N GLU A 135 17.33 -25.43 7.56
CA GLU A 135 18.15 -25.49 8.77
C GLU A 135 18.45 -24.09 9.32
N GLU A 136 18.66 -23.12 8.43
CA GLU A 136 18.82 -21.71 8.82
C GLU A 136 17.53 -21.16 9.41
N PHE A 137 16.38 -21.52 8.84
CA PHE A 137 15.09 -21.11 9.35
C PHE A 137 14.81 -21.72 10.74
N GLN A 138 15.14 -22.98 10.95
CA GLN A 138 15.01 -23.63 12.26
C GLN A 138 15.95 -23.02 13.31
N LYS A 139 17.21 -22.73 12.94
CA LYS A 139 18.14 -22.02 13.82
C LYS A 139 17.62 -20.63 14.19
N PHE A 140 17.10 -19.91 13.20
CA PHE A 140 16.45 -18.62 13.41
C PHE A 140 15.27 -18.72 14.38
N ASP A 141 14.34 -19.64 14.12
CA ASP A 141 13.12 -19.81 14.91
C ASP A 141 13.43 -20.23 16.36
N ASN A 142 14.38 -21.16 16.54
CA ASN A 142 14.87 -21.57 17.86
C ASN A 142 15.56 -20.40 18.59
N SER A 143 16.19 -19.47 17.88
CA SER A 143 16.82 -18.29 18.48
C SER A 143 15.83 -17.27 19.06
N LEU A 144 14.55 -17.42 18.71
CA LEU A 144 13.45 -16.65 19.29
C LEU A 144 12.92 -17.33 20.57
N ASP A 145 13.18 -18.61 20.78
CA ASP A 145 12.64 -19.34 21.93
C ASP A 145 13.47 -19.11 23.19
N VAL A 146 12.88 -18.42 24.15
CA VAL A 146 13.47 -18.17 25.47
C VAL A 146 13.76 -19.48 26.19
N LEU A 147 12.90 -20.49 26.06
CA LEU A 147 13.05 -21.76 26.79
C LEU A 147 14.21 -22.61 26.27
N LEU A 148 14.56 -22.46 25.00
CA LEU A 148 15.63 -23.24 24.37
C LEU A 148 17.01 -22.56 24.49
N THR A 149 17.04 -21.23 24.57
CA THR A 149 18.29 -20.47 24.46
C THR A 149 18.69 -19.76 25.74
N ALA A 150 17.77 -19.48 26.67
CA ALA A 150 18.10 -18.74 27.87
C ALA A 150 18.76 -19.62 28.93
N ARG A 151 20.08 -19.49 29.06
CA ARG A 151 20.85 -20.04 30.20
C ARG A 151 21.16 -18.96 31.25
N SER A 152 20.93 -17.70 30.91
CA SER A 152 21.18 -16.52 31.74
C SER A 152 20.11 -15.45 31.53
N ASP A 153 20.00 -14.49 32.46
CA ASP A 153 19.08 -13.35 32.34
C ASP A 153 19.37 -12.48 31.11
N HIS A 154 20.65 -12.38 30.72
CA HIS A 154 21.07 -11.66 29.52
C HIS A 154 20.53 -12.32 28.24
N ASP A 155 20.55 -13.65 28.16
CA ASP A 155 20.03 -14.38 27.00
C ASP A 155 18.51 -14.26 26.87
N GLN A 156 17.79 -14.21 28.00
CA GLN A 156 16.34 -13.94 27.99
C GLN A 156 16.02 -12.58 27.38
N GLN A 157 16.81 -11.56 27.74
CA GLN A 157 16.63 -10.21 27.23
C GLN A 157 16.90 -10.15 25.72
N LEU A 158 17.97 -10.79 25.25
CA LEU A 158 18.28 -10.87 23.82
C LEU A 158 17.17 -11.56 23.02
N CYS A 159 16.57 -12.62 23.56
CA CYS A 159 15.45 -13.31 22.91
C CYS A 159 14.21 -12.41 22.81
N LYS A 160 13.89 -11.66 23.88
CA LYS A 160 12.80 -10.68 23.85
C LYS A 160 13.06 -9.60 22.82
N GLU A 161 14.28 -9.09 22.72
CA GLU A 161 14.67 -8.08 21.73
C GLU A 161 14.53 -8.60 20.29
N LYS A 162 14.91 -9.86 20.04
CA LYS A 162 14.71 -10.50 18.73
C LYS A 162 13.22 -10.65 18.40
N LYS A 163 12.39 -11.12 19.35
CA LYS A 163 10.93 -11.21 19.14
C LYS A 163 10.34 -9.83 18.83
N ASN A 164 10.67 -8.82 19.63
CA ASN A 164 10.19 -7.46 19.45
C ASN A 164 10.64 -6.86 18.09
N SER A 165 11.86 -7.20 17.65
CA SER A 165 12.38 -6.79 16.34
C SER A 165 11.62 -7.44 15.19
N LEU A 166 11.26 -8.72 15.32
CA LEU A 166 10.44 -9.43 14.33
C LEU A 166 9.00 -8.88 14.27
N ILE A 167 8.40 -8.59 15.43
CA ILE A 167 7.07 -7.95 15.49
C ILE A 167 7.14 -6.55 14.87
N SER A 168 8.17 -5.76 15.16
CA SER A 168 8.39 -4.45 14.56
C SER A 168 8.56 -4.53 13.04
N TYR A 169 9.24 -5.57 12.56
CA TYR A 169 9.33 -5.87 11.14
C TYR A 169 7.96 -6.14 10.51
N PHE A 170 7.11 -6.95 11.16
CA PHE A 170 5.72 -7.19 10.72
C PHE A 170 4.88 -5.93 10.70
N THR A 171 4.98 -5.09 11.74
CA THR A 171 4.33 -3.78 11.79
C THR A 171 4.72 -2.91 10.60
N ARG A 172 6.00 -2.88 10.24
CA ARG A 172 6.50 -2.10 9.10
C ARG A 172 5.94 -2.61 7.77
N ILE A 173 6.05 -3.91 7.49
CA ILE A 173 5.62 -4.46 6.19
C ILE A 173 4.10 -4.48 6.02
N CYS A 174 3.35 -4.59 7.12
CA CYS A 174 1.89 -4.60 7.10
C CYS A 174 1.26 -3.23 7.31
N SER A 175 2.04 -2.16 7.48
CA SER A 175 1.56 -0.81 7.82
C SER A 175 0.47 -0.27 6.87
N SER A 176 0.56 -0.62 5.58
CA SER A 176 -0.34 -0.12 4.53
C SER A 176 -1.64 -0.92 4.34
N SER A 177 -1.79 -2.07 5.00
CA SER A 177 -2.91 -2.98 4.78
C SER A 177 -3.73 -3.17 6.05
N GLU A 178 -5.04 -2.92 5.93
CA GLU A 178 -6.05 -3.13 6.97
C GLU A 178 -6.64 -4.55 6.93
N ASP A 179 -6.34 -5.35 5.92
CA ASP A 179 -6.84 -6.71 5.79
C ASP A 179 -5.88 -7.72 6.43
N HIS A 180 -6.35 -8.39 7.50
CA HIS A 180 -5.59 -9.41 8.22
C HIS A 180 -5.18 -10.59 7.33
N LYS A 181 -6.02 -10.97 6.34
CA LYS A 181 -5.70 -12.05 5.40
C LYS A 181 -4.53 -11.64 4.52
N LYS A 182 -4.57 -10.43 3.95
CA LYS A 182 -3.47 -9.90 3.13
C LYS A 182 -2.19 -9.76 3.95
N ASN A 183 -2.28 -9.33 5.20
CA ASN A 183 -1.12 -9.21 6.08
C ASN A 183 -0.44 -10.56 6.30
N ILE A 184 -1.19 -11.65 6.53
CA ILE A 184 -0.61 -13.00 6.60
C ILE A 184 0.11 -13.37 5.29
N GLN A 185 -0.50 -13.05 4.15
CA GLN A 185 0.08 -13.33 2.83
C GLN A 185 1.34 -12.50 2.52
N VAL A 186 1.56 -11.40 3.24
CA VAL A 186 2.77 -10.57 3.18
C VAL A 186 3.82 -11.04 4.17
N MET A 187 3.43 -11.42 5.40
CA MET A 187 4.36 -11.82 6.46
C MET A 187 5.09 -13.13 6.16
N VAL A 188 4.36 -14.17 5.71
CA VAL A 188 4.97 -15.48 5.42
C VAL A 188 6.11 -15.40 4.39
N PRO A 189 5.92 -14.81 3.19
CA PRO A 189 7.02 -14.70 2.21
C PRO A 189 8.11 -13.70 2.61
N ALA A 190 7.83 -12.77 3.54
CA ALA A 190 8.84 -11.87 4.06
C ALA A 190 9.83 -12.56 5.01
N VAL A 191 9.41 -13.65 5.68
CA VAL A 191 10.28 -14.41 6.60
C VAL A 191 10.94 -15.59 5.90
N MET A 192 10.22 -16.30 5.03
CA MET A 192 10.70 -17.54 4.43
C MET A 192 10.45 -17.59 2.92
N LYS A 193 11.47 -18.00 2.15
CA LYS A 193 11.32 -18.26 0.72
C LYS A 193 10.50 -19.52 0.47
N ARG A 194 10.08 -19.67 -0.78
CA ARG A 194 9.28 -20.80 -1.27
C ARG A 194 9.87 -22.17 -0.92
N SER A 195 11.19 -22.34 -0.99
CA SER A 195 11.89 -23.58 -0.62
C SER A 195 11.52 -24.06 0.79
N VAL A 196 11.56 -23.16 1.76
CA VAL A 196 11.19 -23.42 3.15
C VAL A 196 9.66 -23.58 3.28
N GLN A 197 8.87 -22.73 2.61
CA GLN A 197 7.40 -22.82 2.65
C GLN A 197 6.86 -24.18 2.20
N LEU A 198 7.53 -24.86 1.25
CA LEU A 198 7.08 -26.16 0.74
C LEU A 198 7.18 -27.27 1.79
N VAL A 199 8.13 -27.17 2.71
CA VAL A 199 8.39 -28.15 3.79
C VAL A 199 7.41 -27.98 4.95
N TYR A 200 6.88 -26.77 5.14
CA TYR A 200 5.92 -26.47 6.19
C TYR A 200 4.47 -26.58 5.73
N SER A 201 3.60 -26.85 6.69
CA SER A 201 2.15 -26.72 6.60
C SER A 201 1.65 -26.04 7.86
N GLY A 202 0.45 -25.46 7.86
CA GLY A 202 -0.01 -24.72 9.03
C GLY A 202 -0.07 -25.56 10.31
N ALA A 203 -0.52 -26.83 10.24
CA ALA A 203 -0.69 -27.71 11.40
C ALA A 203 0.11 -29.03 11.34
N GLY A 204 1.03 -29.19 10.39
CA GLY A 204 1.80 -30.43 10.23
C GLY A 204 0.96 -31.57 9.62
N ARG A 205 0.76 -31.54 8.30
CA ARG A 205 0.00 -32.59 7.59
C ARG A 205 0.94 -33.67 7.04
N SER A 206 0.57 -34.93 7.26
CA SER A 206 1.13 -36.09 6.56
C SER A 206 0.10 -36.58 5.54
N ILE A 207 0.47 -36.56 4.26
CA ILE A 207 -0.37 -37.04 3.16
C ILE A 207 0.51 -37.89 2.25
N ASN A 208 0.05 -39.09 1.89
CA ASN A 208 0.73 -40.01 0.96
C ASN A 208 2.21 -40.26 1.31
N GLY A 209 2.52 -40.50 2.60
CA GLY A 209 3.87 -40.80 3.07
C GLY A 209 4.82 -39.60 3.14
N THR A 210 4.41 -38.40 2.71
CA THR A 210 5.20 -37.18 2.87
C THR A 210 4.63 -36.35 4.03
N SER A 211 5.39 -36.26 5.12
CA SER A 211 5.05 -35.44 6.28
C SER A 211 5.64 -34.04 6.15
N LYS A 212 4.81 -33.01 6.33
CA LYS A 212 5.23 -31.61 6.42
C LYS A 212 5.37 -31.19 7.87
N LEU A 213 6.33 -30.32 8.14
CA LEU A 213 6.52 -29.72 9.46
C LEU A 213 5.34 -28.79 9.81
N SER A 214 5.08 -28.64 11.10
CA SER A 214 4.04 -27.73 11.58
C SER A 214 4.58 -26.31 11.72
N PHE A 215 3.90 -25.35 11.10
CA PHE A 215 4.27 -23.94 11.22
C PHE A 215 3.65 -23.31 12.47
N ASN A 216 2.49 -23.78 12.93
CA ASN A 216 1.85 -23.24 14.14
C ASN A 216 2.66 -23.42 15.43
N SER A 217 3.60 -24.35 15.43
CA SER A 217 4.48 -24.64 16.56
C SER A 217 5.75 -23.78 16.56
N THR A 218 5.93 -22.94 15.54
CA THR A 218 7.11 -22.07 15.41
C THR A 218 6.95 -20.80 16.23
N GLN A 219 8.04 -20.27 16.76
CA GLN A 219 8.02 -18.97 17.46
C GLN A 219 7.71 -17.82 16.50
N THR A 220 8.11 -17.96 15.23
CA THR A 220 7.74 -17.06 14.15
C THR A 220 6.22 -16.94 14.01
N PHE A 221 5.49 -18.05 14.06
CA PHE A 221 4.02 -18.04 14.03
C PHE A 221 3.43 -17.36 15.27
N ASN A 222 4.03 -17.55 16.44
CA ASN A 222 3.62 -16.86 17.67
C ASN A 222 3.79 -15.34 17.55
N CYS A 223 4.95 -14.87 17.07
CA CYS A 223 5.19 -13.44 16.82
C CYS A 223 4.20 -12.86 15.79
N MET A 224 3.89 -13.63 14.74
CA MET A 224 2.89 -13.24 13.74
C MET A 224 1.49 -13.11 14.37
N THR A 225 1.12 -14.06 15.23
CA THR A 225 -0.17 -14.08 15.93
C THR A 225 -0.28 -12.93 16.92
N GLU A 226 0.78 -12.65 17.67
CA GLU A 226 0.87 -11.52 18.60
C GLU A 226 0.70 -10.18 17.86
N PHE A 227 1.40 -9.99 16.74
CA PHE A 227 1.24 -8.81 15.89
C PHE A 227 -0.21 -8.66 15.40
N LEU A 228 -0.83 -9.74 14.91
CA LEU A 228 -2.20 -9.68 14.38
C LEU A 228 -3.21 -9.34 15.47
N HIS A 229 -3.10 -9.94 16.66
CA HIS A 229 -3.99 -9.60 17.77
C HIS A 229 -3.82 -8.16 18.26
N ALA A 230 -2.59 -7.65 18.28
CA ALA A 230 -2.33 -6.25 18.62
C ALA A 230 -2.91 -5.29 17.57
N LYS A 231 -2.81 -5.63 16.28
CA LYS A 231 -3.32 -4.81 15.18
C LYS A 231 -4.85 -4.88 15.03
N TYR A 232 -5.46 -6.02 15.36
CA TYR A 232 -6.90 -6.29 15.21
C TYR A 232 -7.53 -6.72 16.53
N PRO A 233 -7.61 -5.82 17.52
CA PRO A 233 -8.19 -6.15 18.82
C PRO A 233 -9.66 -6.55 18.67
N GLY A 234 -10.06 -7.64 19.34
CA GLY A 234 -11.45 -8.11 19.35
C GLY A 234 -11.93 -8.82 18.08
N VAL A 235 -11.08 -8.98 17.05
CA VAL A 235 -11.45 -9.69 15.82
C VAL A 235 -11.10 -11.18 15.95
N ALA A 236 -12.11 -12.04 15.85
CA ALA A 236 -11.91 -13.49 15.78
C ALA A 236 -11.31 -13.88 14.41
N MET A 237 -9.97 -13.95 14.34
CA MET A 237 -9.24 -14.28 13.13
C MET A 237 -8.94 -15.77 13.04
N LYS A 238 -9.22 -16.39 11.89
CA LYS A 238 -8.81 -17.78 11.59
C LYS A 238 -7.34 -17.84 11.12
N ILE A 239 -6.41 -17.31 11.90
CA ILE A 239 -4.99 -17.12 11.53
C ILE A 239 -4.38 -18.44 11.03
N LEU A 240 -4.56 -19.52 11.78
CA LEU A 240 -4.07 -20.85 11.41
C LEU A 240 -4.65 -21.35 10.08
N SER A 241 -5.95 -21.18 9.85
CA SER A 241 -6.60 -21.61 8.62
C SER A 241 -6.06 -20.84 7.42
N ILE A 242 -6.01 -19.50 7.53
CA ILE A 242 -5.50 -18.63 6.46
C ILE A 242 -4.04 -18.96 6.13
N THR A 243 -3.23 -19.20 7.17
CA THR A 243 -1.82 -19.57 7.01
C THR A 243 -1.68 -20.96 6.38
N SER A 244 -2.52 -21.92 6.77
CA SER A 244 -2.56 -23.27 6.19
C SER A 244 -2.92 -23.23 4.71
N ASP A 245 -3.96 -22.47 4.35
CA ASP A 245 -4.40 -22.28 2.96
C ASP A 245 -3.28 -21.63 2.14
N TYR A 246 -2.62 -20.62 2.71
CA TYR A 246 -1.48 -19.97 2.07
C TYR A 246 -0.32 -20.94 1.84
N LEU A 247 0.14 -21.68 2.85
CA LEU A 247 1.26 -22.62 2.70
C LEU A 247 0.92 -23.79 1.76
N SER A 248 -0.33 -24.23 1.73
CA SER A 248 -0.79 -25.28 0.80
C SER A 248 -0.67 -24.83 -0.66
N GLY A 249 -0.90 -23.54 -0.94
CA GLY A 249 -0.72 -22.95 -2.26
C GLY A 249 0.74 -22.67 -2.68
N ALA A 250 1.74 -22.92 -1.82
CA ALA A 250 3.14 -22.57 -2.11
C ALA A 250 3.70 -23.27 -3.36
N LYS A 251 3.16 -24.44 -3.73
CA LYS A 251 3.56 -25.18 -4.94
C LYS A 251 3.19 -24.44 -6.23
N ASP A 252 2.17 -23.58 -6.20
CA ASP A 252 1.53 -23.02 -7.38
C ASP A 252 1.93 -21.56 -7.65
N ARG A 253 2.44 -20.90 -6.61
CA ARG A 253 3.00 -19.55 -6.66
C ARG A 253 4.32 -19.50 -7.43
N GLU A 254 4.77 -18.29 -7.78
CA GLU A 254 6.08 -18.04 -8.44
C GLU A 254 6.32 -18.97 -9.65
N GLU A 255 5.42 -18.89 -10.63
CA GLU A 255 5.48 -19.66 -11.89
C GLU A 255 5.33 -21.19 -11.79
N GLY A 256 5.13 -21.75 -10.59
CA GLY A 256 4.95 -23.19 -10.39
C GLY A 256 3.82 -23.79 -11.22
N TYR A 257 2.71 -23.05 -11.37
CA TYR A 257 1.62 -23.44 -12.25
C TYR A 257 2.01 -23.49 -13.73
N LYS A 258 2.77 -22.50 -14.22
CA LYS A 258 3.24 -22.44 -15.61
C LYS A 258 4.21 -23.57 -15.93
N GLN A 259 5.10 -23.90 -14.99
CA GLN A 259 6.06 -25.00 -15.14
C GLN A 259 5.36 -26.35 -15.20
N ARG A 260 4.33 -26.60 -14.37
CA ARG A 260 3.56 -27.85 -14.45
C ARG A 260 2.77 -27.99 -15.74
N LYS A 261 2.16 -26.90 -16.22
CA LYS A 261 1.49 -26.91 -17.53
C LYS A 261 2.44 -27.22 -18.68
N LYS A 262 3.70 -26.77 -18.61
CA LYS A 262 4.73 -27.10 -19.62
C LYS A 262 5.25 -28.54 -19.54
N VAL A 263 5.19 -29.19 -18.38
CA VAL A 263 5.64 -30.59 -18.19
C VAL A 263 4.53 -31.60 -18.53
N THR A 264 3.27 -31.17 -18.50
CA THR A 264 2.11 -32.03 -18.78
C THR A 264 1.61 -31.89 -20.22
N ALA A 265 2.19 -30.97 -21.00
CA ALA A 265 1.93 -30.77 -22.42
C ALA A 265 3.10 -31.33 -23.23
#